data_AF-A0A3P2AG50-F1
#
_entry.id   AF-A0A3P2AG50-F1
#
_cell.length_a   1.000
_cell.length_b   1.000
_cell.length_c   1.000
_cell.angle_alpha   90.00
_cell.angle_beta   90.00
_cell.angle_gamma   90.00
#
_symmetry.space_group_name_H-M   'P 1'
#
loop_
_entity.id
_entity.type
_entity.pdbx_description
1 polymer ?
#
loop_
_entity_poly.entity_id
_entity_poly.type
_entity_poly.pdbx_seq_one_letter_code
_entity_poly.pdbx_strand_id
1 'polypeptide(L)'
;MNRIIKKYSSIWFVLALILILQQMPVSANQGDIPVEVPNFPVHLNGFAVPDNTQYPLLVYKGITYVPLTQELANLLNLTVVWNPHVSSLYVIADPTPKSNLSGLSEGTVNNKTKRFYAKDADYPVYVNEQPIDRTYPALNCQDITYFPLTWAIAVEQLGWSYSFDSVTGLTINSQNYSPD
;
A
#
# COMPACT_ATOMS: atom_id res chain seq x y z
N MET A 1 -20.85 -55.47 -21.66
CA MET A 1 -21.54 -54.53 -20.75
C MET A 1 -20.60 -53.81 -19.77
N ASN A 2 -19.71 -54.50 -19.06
CA ASN A 2 -18.93 -53.91 -17.94
C ASN A 2 -17.87 -52.84 -18.30
N ARG A 3 -17.34 -52.76 -19.53
CA ARG A 3 -16.35 -51.72 -19.92
C ARG A 3 -16.98 -50.35 -20.18
N ILE A 4 -18.22 -50.31 -20.66
CA ILE A 4 -18.93 -49.06 -21.01
C ILE A 4 -19.42 -48.38 -19.72
N ILE A 5 -19.99 -49.15 -18.79
CA ILE A 5 -20.45 -48.66 -17.49
C ILE A 5 -19.29 -48.11 -16.65
N LYS A 6 -18.10 -48.76 -16.68
CA LYS A 6 -16.89 -48.24 -16.03
C LYS A 6 -16.40 -46.91 -16.63
N LYS A 7 -16.51 -46.71 -17.94
CA LYS A 7 -16.06 -45.49 -18.63
C LYS A 7 -16.92 -44.28 -18.26
N TYR A 8 -18.24 -44.46 -18.19
CA TYR A 8 -19.15 -43.41 -17.72
C TYR A 8 -19.05 -43.18 -16.21
N SER A 9 -18.84 -44.24 -15.42
CA SER A 9 -18.61 -44.13 -13.97
C SER A 9 -17.39 -43.27 -13.64
N SER A 10 -16.29 -43.37 -14.39
CA SER A 10 -15.13 -42.49 -14.21
C SER A 10 -15.40 -41.05 -14.63
N ILE A 11 -16.19 -40.82 -15.68
CA ILE A 11 -16.54 -39.45 -16.14
C ILE A 11 -17.43 -38.76 -15.10
N TRP A 12 -18.43 -39.44 -14.55
CA TRP A 12 -19.27 -38.93 -13.46
C TRP A 12 -18.46 -38.65 -12.19
N PHE A 13 -17.47 -39.48 -11.89
CA PHE A 13 -16.60 -39.27 -10.73
C PHE A 13 -15.70 -38.03 -10.88
N VAL A 14 -15.16 -37.78 -12.08
CA VAL A 14 -14.34 -36.59 -12.35
C VAL A 14 -15.18 -35.31 -12.38
N LEU A 15 -16.39 -35.36 -12.94
CA LEU A 15 -17.33 -34.22 -12.89
C LEU A 15 -17.78 -33.90 -11.47
N ALA A 16 -18.05 -34.91 -10.65
CA ALA A 16 -18.35 -34.72 -9.23
C ALA A 16 -17.16 -34.13 -8.47
N LEU A 17 -15.93 -34.56 -8.78
CA LEU A 17 -14.71 -34.04 -8.15
C LEU A 17 -14.46 -32.56 -8.50
N ILE A 18 -14.70 -32.15 -9.75
CA ILE A 18 -14.58 -30.74 -10.18
C ILE A 18 -15.64 -29.86 -9.51
N LEU A 19 -16.86 -30.38 -9.32
CA LEU A 19 -17.94 -29.65 -8.65
C LEU A 19 -17.67 -29.45 -7.15
N ILE A 20 -16.97 -30.38 -6.51
CA ILE A 20 -16.54 -30.27 -5.09
C ILE A 20 -15.40 -29.25 -4.94
N LEU A 21 -14.51 -29.14 -5.93
CA LEU A 21 -13.40 -28.18 -5.92
C LEU A 21 -13.87 -26.70 -6.04
N GLN A 22 -15.10 -26.45 -6.51
CA GLN A 22 -15.67 -25.09 -6.56
C GLN A 22 -16.29 -24.63 -5.24
N GLN A 23 -16.36 -25.50 -4.23
CA GLN A 23 -16.96 -25.19 -2.92
C GLN A 23 -15.95 -24.80 -1.86
N MET A 24 -14.67 -24.60 -2.22
CA MET A 24 -13.70 -24.10 -1.25
C MET A 24 -14.09 -22.67 -0.85
N PRO A 25 -14.43 -22.40 0.42
CA PRO A 25 -14.58 -21.04 0.86
C PRO A 25 -13.22 -20.37 0.75
N VAL A 26 -13.12 -19.36 -0.12
CA VAL A 26 -12.04 -18.39 -0.02
C VAL A 26 -12.38 -17.55 1.20
N SER A 27 -11.87 -17.95 2.36
CA SER A 27 -12.00 -17.14 3.57
C SER A 27 -11.13 -15.90 3.40
N ALA A 28 -11.69 -14.85 2.80
CA ALA A 28 -11.26 -13.50 3.09
C ALA A 28 -11.64 -13.22 4.55
N ASN A 29 -10.67 -12.83 5.37
CA ASN A 29 -10.97 -12.45 6.75
C ASN A 29 -11.87 -11.21 6.65
N GLN A 30 -12.91 -11.12 7.48
CA GLN A 30 -13.79 -9.94 7.45
C GLN A 30 -12.93 -8.69 7.72
N GLY A 31 -12.96 -7.72 6.81
CA GLY A 31 -12.13 -6.50 6.87
C GLY A 31 -10.85 -6.52 6.03
N ASP A 32 -10.53 -7.61 5.34
CA ASP A 32 -9.41 -7.64 4.40
C ASP A 32 -9.74 -6.88 3.11
N ILE A 33 -9.01 -5.79 2.85
CA ILE A 33 -9.11 -4.93 1.67
C ILE A 33 -8.06 -5.38 0.65
N PRO A 34 -8.46 -5.82 -0.55
CA PRO A 34 -7.49 -6.15 -1.60
C PRO A 34 -6.78 -4.87 -2.06
N VAL A 35 -5.45 -4.94 -2.14
CA VAL A 35 -4.59 -3.84 -2.57
C VAL A 35 -3.55 -4.37 -3.55
N GLU A 36 -3.11 -3.49 -4.45
CA GLU A 36 -2.18 -3.85 -5.52
C GLU A 36 -0.84 -3.12 -5.34
N VAL A 37 0.24 -3.64 -5.90
CA VAL A 37 1.48 -2.87 -6.05
C VAL A 37 1.33 -1.98 -7.29
N PRO A 38 1.78 -0.71 -7.28
CA PRO A 38 1.74 0.14 -8.46
C PRO A 38 2.30 -0.56 -9.70
N ASN A 39 1.56 -0.52 -10.79
CA ASN A 39 1.99 -1.03 -12.10
C ASN A 39 2.64 0.07 -12.97
N PHE A 40 2.97 1.20 -12.36
CA PHE A 40 3.60 2.37 -12.96
C PHE A 40 4.82 2.78 -12.12
N PRO A 41 5.81 3.48 -12.72
CA PRO A 41 6.97 3.98 -11.98
C PRO A 41 6.55 4.96 -10.88
N VAL A 42 7.24 4.92 -9.73
CA VAL A 42 7.05 5.91 -8.68
C VAL A 42 8.40 6.50 -8.30
N HIS A 43 8.47 7.83 -8.31
CA HIS A 43 9.65 8.60 -7.94
C HIS A 43 9.35 9.49 -6.74
N LEU A 44 10.11 9.33 -5.66
CA LEU A 44 10.00 10.16 -4.46
C LEU A 44 11.31 10.93 -4.28
N ASN A 45 11.25 12.26 -4.32
CA ASN A 45 12.42 13.15 -4.25
C ASN A 45 13.52 12.78 -5.26
N GLY A 46 13.11 12.36 -6.46
CA GLY A 46 14.01 11.95 -7.54
C GLY A 46 14.50 10.49 -7.46
N PHE A 47 14.24 9.77 -6.36
CA PHE A 47 14.60 8.37 -6.22
C PHE A 47 13.49 7.47 -6.75
N ALA A 48 13.84 6.55 -7.66
CA ALA A 48 12.93 5.50 -8.11
C ALA A 48 12.65 4.52 -6.95
N VAL A 49 11.37 4.28 -6.65
CA VAL A 49 10.96 3.36 -5.60
C VAL A 49 10.89 1.94 -6.18
N PRO A 50 11.62 0.96 -5.62
CA PRO A 50 11.50 -0.42 -6.05
C PRO A 50 10.12 -0.99 -5.74
N ASP A 51 9.57 -1.78 -6.65
CA ASP A 51 8.24 -2.41 -6.51
C ASP A 51 8.28 -3.77 -5.77
N ASN A 52 9.48 -4.24 -5.42
CA ASN A 52 9.76 -5.55 -4.86
C ASN A 52 10.33 -5.48 -3.43
N THR A 53 10.18 -4.37 -2.72
CA THR A 53 10.64 -4.25 -1.32
C THR A 53 9.75 -5.04 -0.36
N GLN A 54 10.22 -5.26 0.88
CA GLN A 54 9.43 -5.93 1.93
C GLN A 54 8.07 -5.26 2.17
N TYR A 55 8.04 -3.92 2.17
CA TYR A 55 6.85 -3.08 2.30
C TYR A 55 6.72 -2.25 1.02
N PRO A 56 6.20 -2.84 -0.09
CA PRO A 56 6.05 -2.11 -1.33
C PRO A 56 5.00 -1.02 -1.15
N LEU A 57 5.03 -0.01 -2.02
CA LEU A 57 3.91 0.90 -2.18
C LEU A 57 2.65 0.11 -2.53
N LEU A 58 1.50 0.62 -2.13
CA LEU A 58 0.21 0.01 -2.42
C LEU A 58 -0.65 0.95 -3.27
N VAL A 59 -1.60 0.39 -4.00
CA VAL A 59 -2.67 1.11 -4.69
C VAL A 59 -4.00 0.62 -4.17
N TYR A 60 -4.82 1.55 -3.70
CA TYR A 60 -6.19 1.31 -3.28
C TYR A 60 -7.08 2.41 -3.83
N LYS A 61 -8.18 2.03 -4.49
CA LYS A 61 -9.10 2.96 -5.16
C LYS A 61 -8.39 3.97 -6.09
N GLY A 62 -7.33 3.52 -6.76
CA GLY A 62 -6.53 4.34 -7.69
C GLY A 62 -5.57 5.34 -7.03
N ILE A 63 -5.46 5.36 -5.70
CA ILE A 63 -4.51 6.20 -4.97
C ILE A 63 -3.32 5.36 -4.53
N THR A 64 -2.11 5.92 -4.68
CA THR A 64 -0.88 5.32 -4.16
C THR A 64 -0.76 5.59 -2.66
N TYR A 65 -0.42 4.54 -1.92
CA TYR A 65 -0.27 4.52 -0.48
C TYR A 65 1.20 4.25 -0.13
N VAL A 66 1.76 5.09 0.74
CA VAL A 66 3.16 5.00 1.16
C VAL A 66 3.24 4.38 2.55
N PRO A 67 4.03 3.30 2.74
CA PRO A 67 4.29 2.75 4.06
C PRO A 67 5.09 3.75 4.89
N LEU A 68 4.67 3.97 6.14
CA LEU A 68 5.36 4.82 7.11
C LEU A 68 6.54 4.07 7.76
N THR A 69 7.39 3.44 6.94
CA THR A 69 8.68 2.92 7.39
C THR A 69 9.65 4.08 7.65
N GLN A 70 10.65 3.85 8.51
CA GLN A 70 11.65 4.88 8.81
C GLN A 70 12.35 5.41 7.55
N GLU A 71 12.65 4.51 6.60
CA GLU A 71 13.33 4.84 5.36
C GLU A 71 12.50 5.77 4.45
N LEU A 72 11.24 5.41 4.17
CA LEU A 72 10.37 6.21 3.31
C LEU A 72 9.90 7.49 3.99
N ALA A 73 9.66 7.46 5.30
CA ALA A 73 9.39 8.66 6.07
C ALA A 73 10.58 9.62 6.00
N ASN A 74 11.81 9.13 6.18
CA ASN A 74 12.99 9.97 6.04
C ASN A 74 13.18 10.48 4.61
N LEU A 75 12.96 9.65 3.60
CA LEU A 75 13.02 10.04 2.20
C LEU A 75 12.07 11.20 1.90
N LEU A 76 10.88 11.19 2.51
CA LEU A 76 9.85 12.21 2.33
C LEU A 76 9.94 13.38 3.31
N ASN A 77 10.99 13.47 4.14
CA ASN A 77 11.08 14.47 5.22
C ASN A 77 9.87 14.44 6.15
N LEU A 78 9.43 13.25 6.53
CA LEU A 78 8.35 13.02 7.48
C LEU A 78 8.92 12.55 8.82
N THR A 79 8.32 13.02 9.90
CA THR A 79 8.44 12.46 11.24
C THR A 79 7.14 11.78 11.61
N VAL A 80 7.24 10.52 12.05
CA VAL A 80 6.09 9.68 12.44
C VAL A 80 6.13 9.48 13.95
N VAL A 81 5.07 9.90 14.63
CA VAL A 81 4.97 9.88 16.10
C VAL A 81 3.74 9.12 16.53
N TRP A 82 3.92 8.07 17.31
CA TRP A 82 2.82 7.42 18.02
C TRP A 82 2.58 8.10 19.36
N ASN A 83 1.35 8.56 19.61
CA ASN A 83 0.93 9.05 20.92
C ASN A 83 0.14 7.97 21.66
N PRO A 84 0.73 7.32 22.68
CA PRO A 84 0.07 6.22 23.39
C PRO A 84 -1.07 6.68 24.30
N HIS A 85 -1.12 7.97 24.69
CA HIS A 85 -2.15 8.48 25.61
C HIS A 85 -3.53 8.61 24.94
N VAL A 86 -3.54 8.91 23.64
CA VAL A 86 -4.76 9.07 22.83
C VAL A 86 -4.83 8.04 21.69
N SER A 87 -3.95 7.04 21.71
CA SER A 87 -3.87 5.95 20.72
C SER A 87 -3.95 6.46 19.28
N SER A 88 -3.12 7.44 18.92
CA SER A 88 -3.16 8.11 17.62
C SER A 88 -1.76 8.23 17.00
N LEU A 89 -1.70 8.15 15.67
CA LEU A 89 -0.48 8.33 14.89
C LEU A 89 -0.46 9.72 14.25
N TYR A 90 0.68 10.40 14.34
CA TYR A 90 0.91 11.71 13.75
C TYR A 90 2.02 11.62 12.71
N VAL A 91 1.76 12.13 11.52
CA VAL A 91 2.69 12.26 10.41
C VAL A 91 2.93 13.75 10.20
N ILE A 92 4.15 14.20 10.40
CA ILE A 92 4.50 15.61 10.44
C ILE A 92 5.57 15.87 9.38
N ALA A 93 5.36 16.89 8.54
CA ALA A 93 6.40 17.35 7.62
C ALA A 93 7.51 18.07 8.39
N ASP A 94 8.75 17.62 8.19
CA ASP A 94 9.93 18.27 8.74
C ASP A 94 10.37 19.41 7.80
N PRO A 95 10.52 20.65 8.30
CA PRO A 95 10.96 21.78 7.48
C PRO A 95 12.45 21.71 7.11
N THR A 96 13.23 20.88 7.81
CA THR A 96 14.64 20.65 7.53
C THR A 96 14.81 19.33 6.77
N PRO A 97 15.31 19.34 5.52
CA PRO A 97 15.58 18.13 4.78
C PRO A 97 16.51 17.20 5.57
N LYS A 98 16.15 15.91 5.64
CA LYS A 98 16.99 14.93 6.33
C LYS A 98 18.24 14.66 5.48
N SER A 99 19.41 14.98 6.04
CA SER A 99 20.73 15.02 5.36
C SER A 99 21.19 13.68 4.76
N ASN A 100 20.67 12.55 5.24
CA ASN A 100 21.08 11.22 4.79
C ASN A 100 19.98 10.55 3.96
N LEU A 101 19.83 11.00 2.72
CA LEU A 101 19.15 10.21 1.68
C LEU A 101 20.14 9.18 1.15
N SER A 102 20.48 8.19 1.97
CA SER A 102 21.01 6.94 1.41
C SER A 102 19.89 6.36 0.56
N GLY A 103 20.17 6.11 -0.73
CA GLY A 103 19.16 5.63 -1.67
C GLY A 103 18.38 4.42 -1.13
N LEU A 104 17.18 4.21 -1.66
CA LEU A 104 16.29 3.16 -1.19
C LEU A 104 17.01 1.80 -1.23
N SER A 105 17.13 1.15 -0.08
CA SER A 105 17.69 -0.19 0.02
C SER A 105 16.76 -1.16 -0.70
N GLU A 106 17.32 -1.95 -1.61
CA GLU A 106 16.60 -3.08 -2.18
C GLU A 106 16.30 -4.07 -1.05
N GLY A 107 15.08 -4.02 -0.51
CA GLY A 107 14.62 -4.99 0.47
C GLY A 107 14.57 -6.40 -0.13
N THR A 108 14.40 -7.42 0.73
CA THR A 108 14.19 -8.80 0.30
C THR A 108 13.09 -8.87 -0.76
N VAL A 109 13.47 -9.25 -1.98
CA VAL A 109 12.62 -9.27 -3.18
C VAL A 109 11.29 -9.97 -2.88
N ASN A 110 10.20 -9.19 -2.84
CA ASN A 110 8.85 -9.73 -2.85
C ASN A 110 8.49 -10.14 -4.29
N ASN A 111 7.82 -11.29 -4.44
CA ASN A 111 7.35 -11.76 -5.74
C ASN A 111 6.19 -10.86 -6.21
N LYS A 112 6.28 -10.29 -7.42
CA LYS A 112 5.23 -9.45 -8.03
C LYS A 112 3.85 -10.11 -8.11
N THR A 113 3.78 -11.44 -8.00
CA THR A 113 2.52 -12.20 -7.98
C THR A 113 1.90 -12.33 -6.58
N LYS A 114 2.57 -11.83 -5.54
CA LYS A 114 2.06 -11.82 -4.17
C LYS A 114 0.84 -10.90 -4.10
N ARG A 115 -0.29 -11.45 -3.66
CA ARG A 115 -1.48 -10.66 -3.33
C ARG A 115 -1.29 -10.01 -1.97
N PHE A 116 -1.65 -8.74 -1.87
CA PHE A 116 -1.61 -7.99 -0.63
C PHE A 116 -3.03 -7.72 -0.17
N TYR A 117 -3.23 -7.83 1.14
CA TYR A 117 -4.46 -7.47 1.80
C TYR A 117 -4.11 -6.52 2.93
N ALA A 118 -4.84 -5.41 2.98
CA ALA A 118 -4.73 -4.42 4.04
C ALA A 118 -6.01 -4.43 4.90
N LYS A 119 -5.99 -3.69 5.98
CA LYS A 119 -7.17 -3.35 6.79
C LYS A 119 -7.20 -1.85 6.98
N ASP A 120 -8.35 -1.28 7.26
CA ASP A 120 -8.38 0.10 7.77
C ASP A 120 -7.56 0.18 9.06
N ALA A 121 -6.84 1.28 9.26
CA ALA A 121 -6.22 1.55 10.55
C ALA A 121 -7.32 1.70 11.62
N ASP A 122 -7.17 0.96 12.72
CA ASP A 122 -8.09 0.94 13.85
C ASP A 122 -7.80 2.05 14.88
N TYR A 123 -6.97 3.01 14.50
CA TYR A 123 -6.58 4.19 15.27
C TYR A 123 -6.61 5.45 14.38
N PRO A 124 -6.83 6.64 14.96
CA PRO A 124 -6.73 7.90 14.21
C PRO A 124 -5.32 8.13 13.68
N VAL A 125 -5.25 8.62 12.45
CA VAL A 125 -4.01 9.06 11.79
C VAL A 125 -4.18 10.52 11.36
N TYR A 126 -3.22 11.35 11.75
CA TYR A 126 -3.19 12.78 11.46
C TYR A 126 -1.98 13.11 10.60
N VAL A 127 -2.17 14.00 9.62
CA VAL A 127 -1.11 14.61 8.81
C VAL A 127 -1.10 16.10 9.08
N ASN A 128 0.02 16.66 9.58
CA ASN A 128 0.12 18.06 10.01
C ASN A 128 -1.11 18.49 10.86
N GLU A 129 -1.43 17.68 11.88
CA GLU A 129 -2.56 17.87 12.81
C GLU A 129 -3.97 17.69 12.21
N GLN A 130 -4.10 17.49 10.89
CA GLN A 130 -5.39 17.24 10.23
C GLN A 130 -5.68 15.74 10.12
N PRO A 131 -6.90 15.28 10.43
CA PRO A 131 -7.25 13.87 10.29
C PRO A 131 -7.31 13.45 8.82
N ILE A 132 -6.91 12.21 8.51
CA ILE A 132 -7.06 11.64 7.16
C ILE A 132 -8.55 11.44 6.81
N ASP A 133 -8.90 11.77 5.56
CA ASP A 133 -10.25 11.55 5.00
C ASP A 133 -10.65 10.07 5.04
N ARG A 134 -11.91 9.78 5.41
CA ARG A 134 -12.45 8.40 5.47
C ARG A 134 -12.67 7.76 4.11
N THR A 135 -12.68 8.54 3.03
CA THR A 135 -12.80 8.06 1.64
C THR A 135 -11.53 7.29 1.24
N TYR A 136 -10.40 7.79 1.70
CA TYR A 136 -9.06 7.21 1.56
C TYR A 136 -8.44 7.10 2.96
N PRO A 137 -8.92 6.15 3.80
CA PRO A 137 -8.42 6.01 5.16
C PRO A 137 -6.98 5.52 5.13
N ALA A 138 -6.25 5.71 6.24
CA ALA A 138 -4.98 5.01 6.44
C ALA A 138 -5.22 3.49 6.51
N LEU A 139 -4.27 2.72 5.98
CA LEU A 139 -4.36 1.27 5.89
C LEU A 139 -3.24 0.61 6.71
N ASN A 140 -3.53 -0.51 7.36
CA ASN A 140 -2.54 -1.40 7.95
C ASN A 140 -2.31 -2.61 7.05
N CYS A 141 -1.06 -2.84 6.65
CA CYS A 141 -0.66 -4.00 5.86
C CYS A 141 0.70 -4.50 6.38
N GLN A 142 0.80 -5.78 6.73
CA GLN A 142 2.00 -6.38 7.32
C GLN A 142 2.50 -5.61 8.55
N ASP A 143 1.58 -5.21 9.44
CA ASP A 143 1.86 -4.46 10.67
C ASP A 143 2.48 -3.07 10.47
N ILE A 144 2.44 -2.53 9.25
CA ILE A 144 2.86 -1.17 8.90
C ILE A 144 1.65 -0.34 8.50
N THR A 145 1.59 0.90 8.98
CA THR A 145 0.62 1.90 8.54
C THR A 145 1.03 2.50 7.21
N TYR A 146 0.06 2.63 6.32
CA TYR A 146 0.18 3.23 5.01
C TYR A 146 -0.74 4.46 4.94
N PHE A 147 -0.19 5.60 4.53
CA PHE A 147 -0.99 6.80 4.32
C PHE A 147 -1.20 7.06 2.81
N PRO A 148 -2.35 7.65 2.41
CA PRO A 148 -2.64 7.89 1.01
C PRO A 148 -1.99 9.18 0.50
N LEU A 149 -1.38 9.12 -0.67
CA LEU A 149 -0.93 10.29 -1.43
C LEU A 149 -2.09 10.89 -2.25
N THR A 150 -3.14 11.34 -1.58
CA THR A 150 -4.15 12.18 -2.25
C THR A 150 -3.59 13.57 -2.54
N TRP A 151 -4.21 14.30 -3.46
CA TRP A 151 -3.87 15.71 -3.70
C TRP A 151 -4.03 16.55 -2.42
N ALA A 152 -5.12 16.35 -1.68
CA ALA A 152 -5.37 17.06 -0.42
C ALA A 152 -4.26 16.83 0.61
N ILE A 153 -3.74 15.61 0.73
CA ILE A 153 -2.65 15.32 1.67
C ILE A 153 -1.32 15.84 1.13
N ALA A 154 -0.92 15.44 -0.07
CA ALA A 154 0.41 15.74 -0.60
C ALA A 154 0.59 17.23 -0.91
N VAL A 155 -0.38 17.87 -1.58
CA VAL A 155 -0.24 19.26 -2.03
C VAL A 155 -0.79 20.22 -0.99
N GLU A 156 -2.02 20.03 -0.52
CA GLU A 156 -2.70 21.04 0.31
C GLU A 156 -2.22 21.01 1.77
N GLN A 157 -2.03 19.83 2.36
CA GLN A 157 -1.60 19.71 3.77
C GLN A 157 -0.07 19.70 3.93
N LEU A 158 0.64 19.09 2.99
CA LEU A 158 2.09 18.90 3.06
C LEU A 158 2.89 19.83 2.15
N GLY A 159 2.25 20.61 1.26
CA GLY A 159 2.95 21.56 0.38
C GLY A 159 3.89 20.90 -0.64
N TRP A 160 3.73 19.62 -0.93
CA TRP A 160 4.58 18.89 -1.86
C TRP A 160 4.18 19.15 -3.31
N SER A 161 5.13 18.95 -4.22
CA SER A 161 4.79 18.86 -5.64
C SER A 161 4.31 17.45 -5.98
N TYR A 162 3.20 17.38 -6.69
CA TYR A 162 2.55 16.14 -7.13
C TYR A 162 2.37 16.17 -8.64
N SER A 163 2.85 15.14 -9.34
CA SER A 163 2.52 14.92 -10.74
C SER A 163 2.33 13.45 -11.06
N PHE A 164 1.40 13.18 -11.97
CA PHE A 164 1.18 11.85 -12.52
C PHE A 164 1.07 11.96 -14.03
N ASP A 165 1.83 11.11 -14.73
CA ASP A 165 1.70 10.91 -16.17
C ASP A 165 1.70 9.41 -16.47
N SER A 166 1.00 9.02 -17.54
CA SER A 166 0.87 7.62 -17.94
C SER A 166 2.17 6.96 -18.39
N VAL A 167 3.18 7.75 -18.78
CA VAL A 167 4.49 7.27 -19.24
C VAL A 167 5.51 7.30 -18.12
N THR A 168 5.61 8.43 -17.40
CA THR A 168 6.63 8.61 -16.34
C THR A 168 6.16 8.20 -14.94
N GLY A 169 4.86 7.92 -14.77
CA GLY A 169 4.27 7.47 -13.51
C GLY A 169 4.06 8.59 -12.50
N LEU A 170 4.09 8.24 -11.21
CA LEU A 170 3.88 9.17 -10.10
C LEU A 170 5.21 9.79 -9.67
N THR A 171 5.25 11.12 -9.56
CA THR A 171 6.39 11.85 -8.99
C THR A 171 5.93 12.73 -7.82
N ILE A 172 6.60 12.58 -6.68
CA ILE A 172 6.41 13.41 -5.49
C ILE A 172 7.73 14.13 -5.18
N ASN A 173 7.66 15.42 -4.89
CA ASN A 173 8.77 16.18 -4.33
C ASN A 173 8.35 16.87 -3.02
N SER A 174 8.91 16.40 -1.90
CA SER A 174 8.66 16.93 -0.56
C SER A 174 9.69 17.97 -0.08
N GLN A 175 10.69 18.29 -0.91
CA GLN A 175 11.70 19.31 -0.59
C GLN A 175 11.22 20.74 -0.85
N ASN A 176 10.05 20.89 -1.47
CA ASN A 176 9.42 22.19 -1.71
C ASN A 176 8.58 22.68 -0.52
N TYR A 177 8.55 21.94 0.59
CA TYR A 177 7.83 22.36 1.79
C TYR A 177 8.49 23.60 2.41
N SER A 178 7.76 24.71 2.41
CA SER A 178 8.09 25.93 3.14
C SER A 178 6.96 26.19 4.13
N PRO A 179 7.19 26.15 5.46
CA PRO A 179 6.18 26.58 6.41
C PRO A 179 5.92 28.08 6.24
N ASP A 180 4.66 28.47 6.10
CA ASP A 180 4.21 29.88 6.10
C ASP A 180 4.37 30.54 7.48
#